data_AF-A0A519W278-F1
#
_entry.id   AF-A0A519W278-F1
#
_cell.length_a   1.000
_cell.length_b   1.000
_cell.length_c   1.000
_cell.angle_alpha   90.00
_cell.angle_beta   90.00
_cell.angle_gamma   90.00
#
_symmetry.space_group_name_H-M   'P 1'
#
loop_
_entity.id
_entity.type
_entity.pdbx_description
1 polymer ?
#
loop_
_entity_poly.entity_id
_entity_poly.type
_entity_poly.pdbx_seq_one_letter_code
_entity_poly.pdbx_strand_id
1 'polypeptide(L)'
;MYSLLVLAAERYGLELARPVRRGKALERFYHVQLDYIERFFSQHGFLYEYYRTGAVELDALYFVRGGQWSGTVGADIPVLDPSFSTLGDYLFSKFMALEKLREIVLSEMEVPSLTGAGAVRSKKGKELRWTGDSCNLIELAYGVFDCRQINNGEVDLSDIMDVLEQCFQINLSRYFRRFTEIKRRKSMSKTRFLDEMARVVNKRIEDGDAYVP
;
A
#
# COMPACT_ATOMS: atom_id res chain seq x y z
N MET A 1 -17.07 -20.20 4.40
CA MET A 1 -16.19 -21.02 3.53
C MET A 1 -16.25 -20.54 2.09
N TYR A 2 -17.44 -20.35 1.52
CA TYR A 2 -17.64 -19.83 0.16
C TYR A 2 -17.08 -18.43 -0.09
N SER A 3 -17.15 -17.49 0.87
CA SER A 3 -16.63 -16.13 0.71
C SER A 3 -15.13 -16.07 0.41
N LEU A 4 -14.32 -16.97 0.97
CA LEU A 4 -12.88 -17.05 0.67
C LEU A 4 -12.62 -17.58 -0.74
N LEU A 5 -13.42 -18.55 -1.20
CA LEU A 5 -13.33 -19.09 -2.56
C LEU A 5 -13.71 -18.03 -3.59
N VAL A 6 -14.82 -17.32 -3.35
CA VAL A 6 -15.27 -16.22 -4.21
C VAL A 6 -14.21 -15.11 -4.25
N LEU A 7 -13.67 -14.73 -3.09
CA LEU A 7 -12.58 -13.74 -3.02
C LEU A 7 -11.34 -14.20 -3.80
N ALA A 8 -10.94 -15.46 -3.67
CA ALA A 8 -9.78 -15.98 -4.40
C ALA A 8 -10.00 -15.93 -5.92
N ALA A 9 -11.19 -16.27 -6.39
CA ALA A 9 -11.55 -16.21 -7.81
C ALA A 9 -11.57 -14.76 -8.34
N GLU A 10 -12.24 -13.84 -7.63
CA GLU A 10 -12.32 -12.42 -8.01
C GLU A 10 -10.93 -11.77 -7.98
N ARG A 11 -10.12 -12.07 -6.97
CA ARG A 11 -8.73 -11.58 -6.88
C ARG A 11 -7.85 -12.14 -7.98
N TYR A 12 -8.00 -13.42 -8.33
CA TYR A 12 -7.27 -14.01 -9.45
C TYR A 12 -7.62 -13.31 -10.77
N GLY A 13 -8.91 -13.03 -11.01
CA GLY A 13 -9.35 -12.25 -12.17
C GLY A 13 -8.76 -10.84 -12.20
N LEU A 14 -8.74 -10.16 -11.05
CA LEU A 14 -8.12 -8.84 -10.89
C LEU A 14 -6.63 -8.86 -11.27
N GLU A 15 -5.86 -9.82 -10.77
CA GLU A 15 -4.41 -9.92 -11.04
C GLU A 15 -4.11 -10.26 -12.50
N LEU A 16 -4.92 -11.12 -13.14
CA LEU A 16 -4.76 -11.44 -14.56
C LEU A 16 -5.04 -10.24 -15.47
N ALA A 17 -6.05 -9.44 -15.14
CA ALA A 17 -6.44 -8.28 -15.92
C ALA A 17 -5.59 -7.03 -15.61
N ARG A 18 -4.73 -7.10 -14.58
CA ARG A 18 -3.94 -5.99 -14.08
C ARG A 18 -2.95 -5.49 -15.15
N PRO A 19 -2.99 -4.20 -15.52
CA PRO A 19 -2.02 -3.65 -16.46
C PRO A 19 -0.59 -3.76 -15.93
N VAL A 20 0.33 -4.24 -16.78
CA VAL A 20 1.76 -4.40 -16.45
C VAL A 20 2.42 -3.05 -16.15
N ARG A 21 2.02 -1.98 -16.87
CA ARG A 21 2.59 -0.64 -16.73
C ARG A 21 1.78 0.20 -15.75
N ARG A 22 2.40 0.59 -14.63
CA ARG A 22 1.83 1.55 -13.67
C ARG A 22 1.70 2.95 -14.29
N GLY A 23 0.66 3.70 -13.90
CA GLY A 23 0.34 5.05 -14.40
C GLY A 23 -1.17 5.22 -14.65
N LYS A 24 -1.57 6.17 -15.50
CA LYS A 24 -2.99 6.46 -15.82
C LYS A 24 -3.80 5.25 -16.31
N ALA A 25 -3.14 4.24 -16.88
CA ALA A 25 -3.80 3.01 -17.31
C ALA A 25 -4.19 2.14 -16.10
N LEU A 26 -3.29 2.00 -15.12
CA LEU A 26 -3.54 1.26 -13.89
C LEU A 26 -4.55 1.96 -12.98
N GLU A 27 -4.46 3.29 -12.87
CA GLU A 27 -5.43 4.10 -12.13
C GLU A 27 -6.85 3.95 -12.71
N ARG A 28 -6.98 4.08 -14.04
CA ARG A 28 -8.25 3.83 -14.73
C ARG A 28 -8.74 2.40 -14.55
N PHE A 29 -7.84 1.42 -14.58
CA PHE A 29 -8.20 0.02 -14.32
C PHE A 29 -8.82 -0.12 -12.94
N TYR A 30 -8.20 0.39 -11.87
CA TYR A 30 -8.77 0.30 -10.53
C TYR A 30 -10.10 1.03 -10.38
N HIS A 31 -10.26 2.22 -10.99
CA HIS A 31 -11.56 2.89 -11.01
C HIS A 31 -12.64 2.03 -11.68
N VAL A 32 -12.33 1.37 -12.80
CA VAL A 32 -13.27 0.44 -13.46
C VAL A 32 -13.62 -0.75 -12.56
N GLN A 33 -12.67 -1.25 -11.76
CA GLN A 33 -12.94 -2.32 -10.80
C GLN A 33 -13.86 -1.84 -9.66
N LEU A 34 -13.63 -0.63 -9.13
CA LEU A 34 -14.50 -0.03 -8.13
C LEU A 34 -15.92 0.20 -8.69
N ASP A 35 -16.04 0.70 -9.91
CA ASP A 35 -17.33 0.90 -10.58
C ASP A 35 -18.06 -0.44 -10.81
N TYR A 36 -17.35 -1.53 -11.07
CA TYR A 36 -17.95 -2.87 -11.12
C TYR A 36 -18.52 -3.29 -9.76
N ILE A 37 -17.74 -3.12 -8.69
CA ILE A 37 -18.15 -3.48 -7.33
C ILE A 37 -19.39 -2.68 -6.91
N GLU A 38 -19.38 -1.36 -7.11
CA GLU A 38 -20.51 -0.49 -6.76
C GLU A 38 -21.77 -0.78 -7.58
N ARG A 39 -21.62 -1.12 -8.86
CA ARG A 39 -22.75 -1.58 -9.68
C ARG A 39 -23.33 -2.88 -9.16
N PHE A 40 -22.51 -3.84 -8.75
CA PHE A 40 -22.98 -5.10 -8.19
C PHE A 40 -23.79 -4.90 -6.90
N PHE A 41 -23.30 -4.05 -5.99
CA PHE A 41 -24.03 -3.69 -4.77
C PHE A 41 -25.34 -2.95 -5.10
N SER A 42 -25.31 -2.03 -6.06
CA SER A 42 -26.51 -1.28 -6.47
C SER A 42 -27.58 -2.18 -7.09
N GLN A 43 -27.19 -3.15 -7.92
CA GLN A 43 -28.09 -4.14 -8.51
C GLN A 43 -28.78 -5.00 -7.45
N HIS A 44 -28.11 -5.27 -6.33
CA HIS A 44 -28.63 -6.08 -5.23
C HIS A 44 -28.91 -5.25 -3.97
N GLY A 45 -29.23 -3.95 -4.12
CA GLY A 45 -29.21 -2.99 -3.02
C GLY A 45 -30.03 -3.40 -1.80
N PHE A 46 -31.21 -3.98 -1.99
CA PHE A 46 -32.04 -4.49 -0.89
C PHE A 46 -31.35 -5.60 -0.09
N LEU A 47 -30.79 -6.61 -0.78
CA LEU A 47 -30.11 -7.74 -0.14
C LEU A 47 -28.77 -7.35 0.44
N TYR A 48 -28.08 -6.40 -0.19
CA TYR A 48 -26.85 -5.84 0.35
C TYR A 48 -27.12 -5.06 1.64
N GLU A 49 -28.20 -4.27 1.71
CA GLU A 49 -28.59 -3.57 2.95
C GLU A 49 -28.99 -4.54 4.06
N TYR A 50 -29.77 -5.58 3.72
CA TYR A 50 -30.09 -6.67 4.65
C TYR A 50 -28.82 -7.31 5.23
N TYR A 51 -27.83 -7.60 4.37
CA TYR A 51 -26.51 -8.08 4.81
C TYR A 51 -25.78 -7.09 5.73
N ARG A 52 -25.69 -5.81 5.36
CA ARG A 52 -24.95 -4.80 6.13
C ARG A 52 -25.55 -4.53 7.50
N THR A 53 -26.87 -4.60 7.62
CA THR A 53 -27.59 -4.35 8.87
C THR A 53 -27.57 -5.54 9.82
N GLY A 54 -27.14 -6.73 9.36
CA GLY A 54 -27.16 -7.95 10.16
C GLY A 54 -28.58 -8.43 10.48
N ALA A 55 -29.54 -8.08 9.61
CA ALA A 55 -30.93 -8.51 9.69
C ALA A 55 -31.04 -10.04 9.57
N VAL A 56 -32.07 -10.62 10.19
CA VAL A 56 -32.28 -12.09 10.28
C VAL A 56 -33.69 -12.53 9.87
N GLU A 57 -34.56 -11.55 9.60
CA GLU A 57 -35.99 -11.74 9.35
C GLU A 57 -36.27 -12.55 8.08
N LEU A 58 -35.32 -12.59 7.14
CA LEU A 58 -35.44 -13.32 5.87
C LEU A 58 -34.54 -14.56 5.82
N ASP A 59 -33.92 -14.96 6.93
CA ASP A 59 -32.97 -16.07 6.93
C ASP A 59 -33.63 -17.40 6.55
N ALA A 60 -34.88 -17.59 6.98
CA ALA A 60 -35.69 -18.76 6.59
C ALA A 60 -35.93 -18.84 5.08
N LEU A 61 -35.87 -17.71 4.36
CA LEU A 61 -36.06 -17.64 2.92
C LEU A 61 -34.74 -17.82 2.14
N TYR A 62 -33.62 -17.32 2.67
CA TYR A 62 -32.34 -17.27 1.94
C TYR A 62 -31.33 -18.34 2.34
N PHE A 63 -31.39 -18.86 3.58
CA PHE A 63 -30.39 -19.77 4.13
C PHE A 63 -30.93 -21.16 4.52
N VAL A 64 -32.17 -21.48 4.14
CA VAL A 64 -32.76 -22.82 4.35
C VAL A 64 -32.82 -23.58 3.03
N ARG A 65 -32.30 -24.81 3.04
CA ARG A 65 -32.29 -25.72 1.87
C ARG A 65 -33.69 -26.23 1.57
N GLY A 66 -34.02 -26.39 0.28
CA GLY A 66 -35.29 -26.97 -0.17
C GLY A 66 -36.50 -26.05 -0.13
N GLY A 67 -36.31 -24.75 0.12
CA GLY A 67 -37.38 -23.76 -0.02
C GLY A 67 -37.87 -23.66 -1.47
N GLN A 68 -39.19 -23.62 -1.68
CA GLN A 68 -39.75 -23.39 -3.01
C GLN A 68 -39.48 -21.95 -3.43
N TRP A 69 -38.66 -21.78 -4.45
CA TRP A 69 -38.31 -20.49 -5.00
C TRP A 69 -39.09 -20.24 -6.29
N SER A 70 -39.90 -19.19 -6.28
CA SER A 70 -40.62 -18.70 -7.46
C SER A 70 -40.14 -17.27 -7.72
N GLY A 71 -39.35 -17.06 -8.78
CA GLY A 71 -38.95 -15.71 -9.19
C GLY A 71 -37.64 -15.64 -9.99
N THR A 72 -37.42 -14.46 -10.59
CA THR A 72 -36.21 -14.03 -11.32
C THR A 72 -35.05 -13.63 -10.42
N VAL A 73 -35.25 -13.60 -9.10
CA VAL A 73 -34.20 -13.20 -8.16
C VAL A 73 -33.16 -14.32 -8.07
N GLY A 74 -31.90 -13.97 -8.32
CA GLY A 74 -30.81 -14.94 -8.46
C GLY A 74 -30.60 -15.48 -9.87
N ALA A 75 -31.23 -14.91 -10.92
CA ALA A 75 -30.96 -15.29 -12.30
C ALA A 75 -29.47 -15.12 -12.71
N ASP A 76 -28.76 -14.22 -12.04
CA ASP A 76 -27.33 -13.95 -12.25
C ASP A 76 -26.41 -14.76 -11.30
N ILE A 77 -26.99 -15.64 -10.47
CA ILE A 77 -26.25 -16.52 -9.57
C ILE A 77 -25.88 -17.79 -10.35
N PRO A 78 -24.60 -18.24 -10.30
CA PRO A 78 -24.21 -19.51 -10.90
C PRO A 78 -25.09 -20.65 -10.40
N VAL A 79 -25.42 -21.60 -11.27
CA VAL A 79 -26.18 -22.79 -10.88
C VAL A 79 -25.38 -23.58 -9.85
N LEU A 80 -25.81 -23.51 -8.59
CA LEU A 80 -25.24 -24.26 -7.48
C LEU A 80 -26.03 -25.55 -7.28
N ASP A 81 -25.38 -26.58 -6.75
CA ASP A 81 -26.05 -27.82 -6.38
C ASP A 81 -27.13 -27.54 -5.30
N PRO A 82 -28.43 -27.69 -5.63
CA PRO A 82 -29.51 -27.39 -4.68
C PRO A 82 -29.54 -28.33 -3.46
N SER A 83 -28.86 -29.47 -3.52
CA SER A 83 -28.73 -30.40 -2.39
C SER A 83 -27.72 -29.93 -1.33
N PHE A 84 -26.80 -29.04 -1.73
CA PHE A 84 -25.67 -28.60 -0.91
C PHE A 84 -25.66 -27.10 -0.63
N SER A 85 -26.23 -26.28 -1.51
CA SER A 85 -26.19 -24.81 -1.43
C SER A 85 -27.57 -24.20 -1.25
N THR A 86 -27.60 -23.03 -0.62
CA THR A 86 -28.74 -22.13 -0.50
C THR A 86 -28.57 -20.94 -1.43
N LEU A 87 -29.64 -20.18 -1.67
CA LEU A 87 -29.56 -18.96 -2.49
C LEU A 87 -28.62 -17.92 -1.85
N GLY A 88 -28.65 -17.84 -0.52
CA GLY A 88 -27.82 -16.92 0.25
C GLY A 88 -26.33 -17.26 0.19
N ASP A 89 -25.97 -18.54 0.03
CA ASP A 89 -24.58 -18.98 0.12
C ASP A 89 -23.65 -18.28 -0.87
N TYR A 90 -24.05 -18.17 -2.14
CA TYR A 90 -23.20 -17.50 -3.14
C TYR A 90 -23.32 -15.98 -3.06
N LEU A 91 -24.54 -15.44 -3.03
CA LEU A 91 -24.75 -14.00 -3.11
C LEU A 91 -24.11 -13.26 -1.92
N PHE A 92 -24.32 -13.75 -0.69
CA PHE A 92 -23.75 -13.13 0.50
C PHE A 92 -22.24 -13.39 0.61
N SER A 93 -21.76 -14.55 0.12
CA SER A 93 -20.31 -14.77 -0.06
C SER A 93 -19.69 -13.79 -1.04
N LYS A 94 -20.41 -13.43 -2.09
CA LYS A 94 -19.97 -12.43 -3.07
C LYS A 94 -19.98 -11.02 -2.49
N PHE A 95 -20.95 -10.65 -1.65
CA PHE A 95 -20.88 -9.38 -0.91
C PHE A 95 -19.62 -9.29 -0.05
N MET A 96 -19.38 -10.30 0.80
CA MET A 96 -18.17 -10.35 1.64
C MET A 96 -16.88 -10.30 0.83
N ALA A 97 -16.84 -11.01 -0.31
CA ALA A 97 -15.67 -11.04 -1.18
C ALA A 97 -15.41 -9.68 -1.84
N LEU A 98 -16.45 -9.03 -2.38
CA LEU A 98 -16.31 -7.74 -3.05
C LEU A 98 -16.02 -6.59 -2.08
N GLU A 99 -16.50 -6.63 -0.84
CA GLU A 99 -16.09 -5.67 0.19
C GLU A 99 -14.59 -5.76 0.48
N LYS A 100 -14.07 -6.97 0.69
CA LYS A 100 -12.63 -7.20 0.87
C LYS A 100 -11.82 -6.82 -0.37
N LEU A 101 -12.34 -7.09 -1.56
CA LEU A 101 -11.68 -6.72 -2.80
C LEU A 101 -11.63 -5.19 -2.97
N ARG A 102 -12.69 -4.47 -2.59
CA ARG A 102 -12.73 -3.00 -2.56
C ARG A 102 -11.64 -2.44 -1.65
N GLU A 103 -11.49 -2.99 -0.44
CA GLU A 103 -10.42 -2.61 0.49
C GLU A 103 -9.03 -2.82 -0.13
N ILE A 104 -8.80 -3.98 -0.76
CA ILE A 104 -7.55 -4.27 -1.47
C ILE A 104 -7.29 -3.23 -2.57
N VAL A 105 -8.28 -2.97 -3.43
CA VAL A 105 -8.14 -2.00 -4.53
C VAL A 105 -7.86 -0.59 -4.01
N LEU A 106 -8.56 -0.14 -2.97
CA LEU A 106 -8.32 1.16 -2.35
C LEU A 106 -6.92 1.24 -1.74
N SER A 107 -6.47 0.21 -1.02
CA SER A 107 -5.11 0.18 -0.45
C SER A 107 -4.02 0.25 -1.53
N GLU A 108 -4.23 -0.41 -2.68
CA GLU A 108 -3.32 -0.37 -3.83
C GLU A 108 -3.30 0.99 -4.54
N MET A 109 -4.36 1.79 -4.38
CA MET A 109 -4.43 3.18 -4.86
C MET A 109 -3.83 4.17 -3.87
N GLU A 110 -3.93 3.91 -2.56
CA GLU A 110 -3.40 4.77 -1.49
C GLU A 110 -1.88 4.64 -1.32
N VAL A 111 -1.30 3.47 -1.59
CA VAL A 111 0.15 3.28 -1.59
C VAL A 111 0.73 4.05 -2.78
N PRO A 112 1.48 5.16 -2.56
CA PRO A 112 2.24 5.77 -3.63
C PRO A 112 3.19 4.70 -4.14
N SER A 113 3.10 4.37 -5.42
CA SER A 113 3.83 3.28 -6.05
C SER A 113 5.34 3.37 -5.77
N LEU A 114 5.82 2.69 -4.73
CA LEU A 114 7.25 2.45 -4.47
C LEU A 114 7.83 1.42 -5.47
N THR A 115 7.00 0.83 -6.31
CA THR A 115 7.38 -0.20 -7.29
C THR A 115 7.29 0.25 -8.75
N GLY A 116 7.18 1.56 -8.97
CA GLY A 116 7.49 2.16 -10.27
C GLY A 116 8.69 3.08 -10.10
N ALA A 117 9.56 3.17 -11.10
CA ALA A 117 10.68 4.12 -11.17
C ALA A 117 10.24 5.60 -11.23
N GLY A 118 9.22 5.98 -10.44
CA GLY A 118 8.74 7.32 -10.24
C GLY A 118 9.44 7.93 -9.03
N ALA A 119 9.98 9.12 -9.21
CA ALA A 119 10.58 9.90 -8.14
C ALA A 119 9.66 10.05 -6.92
N VAL A 120 10.22 9.89 -5.71
CA VAL A 120 9.52 10.29 -4.48
C VAL A 120 9.27 11.80 -4.54
N ARG A 121 8.01 12.20 -4.33
CA ARG A 121 7.58 13.61 -4.36
C ARG A 121 7.12 14.07 -3.00
N SER A 122 7.46 15.31 -2.65
CA SER A 122 6.91 15.99 -1.48
C SER A 122 5.39 16.22 -1.62
N LYS A 123 4.70 16.53 -0.51
CA LYS A 123 3.27 16.91 -0.53
C LYS A 123 2.95 18.07 -1.48
N LYS A 124 3.95 18.90 -1.82
CA LYS A 124 3.84 20.01 -2.79
C LYS A 124 4.15 19.59 -4.23
N GLY A 125 4.25 18.29 -4.51
CA GLY A 125 4.58 17.73 -5.81
C GLY A 125 6.04 17.90 -6.25
N LYS A 126 6.92 18.45 -5.39
CA LYS A 126 8.34 18.65 -5.74
C LYS A 126 9.14 17.37 -5.59
N GLU A 127 9.96 17.07 -6.60
CA GLU A 127 11.01 16.05 -6.55
C GLU A 127 12.25 16.63 -5.86
N LEU A 128 12.94 15.79 -5.08
CA LEU A 128 14.17 16.16 -4.41
C LEU A 128 15.35 15.45 -5.07
N ARG A 129 16.50 16.13 -5.12
CA ARG A 129 17.74 15.60 -5.65
C ARG A 129 18.88 15.84 -4.69
N TRP A 130 19.71 14.83 -4.44
CA TRP A 130 20.95 15.02 -3.71
C TRP A 130 21.99 15.67 -4.62
N THR A 131 22.49 16.83 -4.21
CA THR A 131 23.51 17.58 -4.94
C THR A 131 24.88 17.54 -4.26
N GLY A 132 24.97 16.95 -3.06
CA GLY A 132 26.22 16.78 -2.34
C GLY A 132 27.01 15.53 -2.74
N ASP A 133 28.12 15.28 -2.05
CA ASP A 133 28.87 14.03 -2.20
C ASP A 133 28.01 12.83 -1.75
N SER A 134 27.97 11.77 -2.56
CA SER A 134 27.34 10.50 -2.20
C SER A 134 27.85 9.92 -0.87
N CYS A 135 29.12 10.18 -0.51
CA CYS A 135 29.69 9.74 0.76
C CYS A 135 28.98 10.38 1.96
N ASN A 136 28.55 11.64 1.84
CA ASN A 136 27.83 12.33 2.91
C ASN A 136 26.46 11.66 3.16
N LEU A 137 25.76 11.29 2.09
CA LEU A 137 24.48 10.60 2.19
C LEU A 137 24.63 9.18 2.75
N ILE A 138 25.71 8.47 2.37
CA ILE A 138 26.05 7.16 2.93
C ILE A 138 26.36 7.28 4.43
N GLU A 139 27.13 8.29 4.84
CA GLU A 139 27.44 8.54 6.25
C GLU A 139 26.16 8.78 7.07
N LEU A 140 25.22 9.58 6.54
CA LEU A 140 23.89 9.76 7.14
C LEU A 140 23.12 8.44 7.24
N ALA A 141 23.10 7.63 6.18
CA ALA A 141 22.40 6.34 6.17
C ALA A 141 22.94 5.38 7.25
N TYR A 142 24.26 5.30 7.40
CA TYR A 142 24.88 4.52 8.48
C TYR A 142 24.52 5.07 9.87
N GLY A 143 24.54 6.39 10.06
CA GLY A 143 24.11 6.99 11.33
C GLY A 143 22.66 6.64 11.68
N VAL A 144 21.74 6.74 10.73
CA VAL A 144 20.32 6.36 10.90
C VAL A 144 20.18 4.87 11.24
N PHE A 145 20.90 4.00 10.51
CA PHE A 145 20.89 2.56 10.73
C PHE A 145 21.40 2.20 12.14
N ASP A 146 22.54 2.76 12.55
CA ASP A 146 23.17 2.46 13.84
C ASP A 146 22.37 3.00 15.03
N CYS A 147 21.58 4.06 14.84
CA CYS A 147 20.66 4.56 15.86
C CYS A 147 19.42 3.66 16.09
N ARG A 148 19.12 2.71 15.20
CA ARG A 148 18.04 1.71 15.34
C ARG A 148 16.64 2.30 15.58
N GLN A 149 16.37 3.49 15.05
CA GLN A 149 15.09 4.21 15.26
C GLN A 149 14.00 3.85 14.24
N ILE A 150 14.31 3.04 13.22
CA ILE A 150 13.36 2.64 12.17
C ILE A 150 12.85 1.23 12.47
N ASN A 151 11.54 1.00 12.34
CA ASN A 151 10.89 -0.31 12.50
C ASN A 151 11.31 -1.05 13.77
N ASN A 152 11.35 -0.37 14.93
CA ASN A 152 11.81 -0.96 16.19
C ASN A 152 13.24 -1.55 16.14
N GLY A 153 14.09 -1.06 15.24
CA GLY A 153 15.44 -1.57 15.01
C GLY A 153 15.54 -2.69 13.98
N GLU A 154 14.42 -3.19 13.47
CA GLU A 154 14.30 -4.27 12.47
C GLU A 154 14.27 -3.69 11.05
N VAL A 155 15.41 -3.18 10.59
CA VAL A 155 15.59 -2.72 9.21
C VAL A 155 16.96 -3.12 8.71
N ASP A 156 17.06 -3.47 7.43
CA ASP A 156 18.33 -3.70 6.77
C ASP A 156 18.92 -2.41 6.21
N LEU A 157 20.25 -2.33 6.22
CA LEU A 157 20.95 -1.15 5.68
C LEU A 157 20.66 -0.96 4.18
N SER A 158 20.47 -2.05 3.43
CA SER A 158 20.10 -2.00 2.01
C SER A 158 18.77 -1.27 1.80
N ASP A 159 17.78 -1.52 2.64
CA ASP A 159 16.46 -0.90 2.51
C ASP A 159 16.54 0.61 2.72
N ILE A 160 17.35 1.06 3.69
CA ILE A 160 17.62 2.48 3.92
C ILE A 160 18.32 3.09 2.69
N MET A 161 19.30 2.41 2.11
CA MET A 161 20.01 2.89 0.92
C MET A 161 19.06 3.02 -0.27
N ASP A 162 18.23 2.02 -0.53
CA ASP A 162 17.28 2.01 -1.64
C ASP A 162 16.26 3.15 -1.51
N VAL A 163 15.73 3.36 -0.30
CA VAL A 163 14.81 4.48 -0.02
C VAL A 163 15.51 5.83 -0.26
N LEU A 164 16.76 6.00 0.17
CA LEU A 164 17.51 7.23 -0.06
C LEU A 164 17.87 7.44 -1.54
N GLU A 165 18.22 6.39 -2.28
CA GLU A 165 18.41 6.45 -3.74
C GLU A 165 17.15 6.95 -4.45
N GLN A 166 15.98 6.42 -4.06
CA GLN A 166 14.69 6.82 -4.62
C GLN A 166 14.29 8.25 -4.22
N CYS A 167 14.51 8.63 -2.96
CA CYS A 167 14.16 9.95 -2.43
C CYS A 167 14.98 11.06 -3.08
N PHE A 168 16.25 10.79 -3.36
CA PHE A 168 17.20 11.79 -3.78
C PHE A 168 17.73 11.62 -5.20
N GLN A 169 17.22 10.65 -5.96
CA GLN A 169 17.59 10.37 -7.35
C GLN A 169 19.12 10.25 -7.53
N ILE A 170 19.78 9.49 -6.66
CA ILE A 170 21.25 9.31 -6.64
C ILE A 170 21.60 7.83 -6.62
N ASN A 171 22.80 7.48 -7.10
CA ASN A 171 23.32 6.11 -7.07
C ASN A 171 24.26 5.86 -5.87
N LEU A 172 23.79 5.03 -4.95
CA LEU A 172 24.46 4.52 -3.77
C LEU A 172 24.90 3.04 -3.89
N SER A 173 24.65 2.35 -5.01
CA SER A 173 25.02 0.93 -5.28
C SER A 173 26.37 0.39 -4.77
N ARG A 174 27.38 1.23 -4.52
CA ARG A 174 28.69 0.85 -3.96
C ARG A 174 28.90 1.30 -2.50
N TYR A 175 27.82 1.39 -1.73
CA TYR A 175 27.84 1.99 -0.39
C TYR A 175 28.79 1.28 0.60
N PHE A 176 28.92 -0.04 0.55
CA PHE A 176 29.90 -0.76 1.40
C PHE A 176 31.36 -0.36 1.13
N ARG A 177 31.73 -0.23 -0.15
CA ARG A 177 33.08 0.19 -0.55
C ARG A 177 33.32 1.64 -0.14
N ARG A 178 32.38 2.54 -0.46
CA ARG A 178 32.45 3.96 -0.10
C ARG A 178 32.53 4.16 1.41
N PHE A 179 31.80 3.37 2.19
CA PHE A 179 31.89 3.42 3.65
C PHE A 179 33.25 2.93 4.17
N THR A 180 33.85 1.94 3.52
CA THR A 180 35.23 1.52 3.83
C THR A 180 36.25 2.63 3.54
N GLU A 181 36.04 3.38 2.45
CA GLU A 181 36.85 4.55 2.12
C GLU A 181 36.65 5.67 3.16
N ILE A 182 35.40 5.94 3.61
CA ILE A 182 35.09 6.86 4.71
C ILE A 182 35.87 6.48 5.98
N LYS A 183 35.82 5.21 6.39
CA LYS A 183 36.55 4.69 7.56
C LYS A 183 38.06 4.88 7.49
N ARG A 184 38.62 4.92 6.26
CA ARG A 184 40.06 5.07 5.99
C ARG A 184 40.53 6.51 5.81
N ARG A 185 39.63 7.50 5.81
CA ARG A 185 40.02 8.91 5.69
C ARG A 185 40.96 9.29 6.85
N LYS A 186 42.09 9.92 6.53
CA LYS A 186 43.00 10.56 7.51
C LYS A 186 42.46 11.92 8.03
N SER A 187 41.18 12.17 7.78
CA SER A 187 40.44 13.34 8.23
C SER A 187 40.46 13.43 9.75
N MET A 188 40.47 14.65 10.31
CA MET A 188 40.35 14.89 11.75
C MET A 188 39.07 14.26 12.33
N SER A 189 38.01 14.16 11.52
CA SER A 189 36.79 13.41 11.87
C SER A 189 36.44 12.36 10.82
N LYS A 190 36.12 11.15 11.29
CA LYS A 190 35.59 10.06 10.46
C LYS A 190 34.12 10.27 10.08
N THR A 191 33.40 11.09 10.83
CA THR A 191 31.98 11.43 10.68
C THR A 191 31.80 12.91 10.31
N ARG A 192 32.60 13.38 9.35
CA ARG A 192 32.68 14.81 9.00
C ARG A 192 31.33 15.41 8.63
N PHE A 193 30.47 14.66 7.94
CA PHE A 193 29.19 15.19 7.49
C PHE A 193 28.17 15.26 8.65
N LEU A 194 28.13 14.25 9.53
CA LEU A 194 27.30 14.29 10.73
C LEU A 194 27.71 15.44 11.65
N ASP A 195 29.02 15.66 11.85
CA ASP A 195 29.53 16.76 12.66
C ASP A 195 29.12 18.12 12.11
N GLU A 196 29.21 18.29 10.78
CA GLU A 196 28.78 19.51 10.11
C GLU A 196 27.27 19.73 10.25
N MET A 197 26.45 18.68 10.11
CA MET A 197 25.00 18.76 10.32
C MET A 197 24.67 19.18 11.74
N ALA A 198 25.31 18.58 12.75
CA ALA A 198 25.11 18.96 14.15
C ALA A 198 25.49 20.44 14.38
N ARG A 199 26.64 20.88 13.84
CA ARG A 199 27.11 22.26 13.95
C ARG A 199 26.13 23.27 13.35
N VAL A 200 25.63 23.03 12.13
CA VAL A 200 24.70 23.97 11.47
C VAL A 200 23.33 24.00 12.13
N VAL A 201 22.85 22.88 12.67
CA VAL A 201 21.57 22.83 13.41
C VAL A 201 21.70 23.55 14.75
N ASN A 202 22.76 23.29 15.51
CA ASN A 202 23.00 23.96 16.80
C ASN A 202 23.13 25.46 16.63
N LYS A 203 23.90 25.93 15.64
CA LYS A 203 24.01 27.36 15.33
C LYS A 203 22.63 27.98 15.06
N ARG A 204 21.77 27.31 14.29
CA ARG A 204 20.42 27.82 14.00
C ARG A 204 19.56 27.94 15.27
N ILE A 205 19.74 27.05 16.24
CA ILE A 205 19.05 27.12 17.53
C ILE A 205 19.58 28.32 18.32
N GLU A 206 20.89 28.44 18.46
CA GLU A 206 21.55 29.57 19.14
C GLU A 206 21.17 30.93 18.55
N ASP A 207 21.15 31.06 17.22
CA ASP A 207 20.75 32.28 16.51
C ASP A 207 19.26 32.63 16.73
N GLY A 208 18.40 31.63 16.97
CA GLY A 208 16.98 31.82 17.26
C GLY A 208 16.70 32.15 18.73
N ASP A 209 17.53 31.63 19.63
CA ASP A 209 17.49 31.90 21.08
C ASP A 209 18.23 33.19 21.45
N ALA A 210 19.00 33.76 20.53
CA ALA A 210 19.67 35.03 20.70
C ALA A 210 18.62 36.14 20.92
N TYR A 211 18.59 36.65 22.15
CA TYR A 211 17.76 37.77 22.58
C TYR A 211 17.85 38.94 21.59
N VAL A 212 16.70 39.36 21.06
CA VAL A 212 16.57 40.59 20.26
C VAL A 212 16.19 41.72 21.24
N PRO A 213 17.07 42.70 21.51
CA PRO A 213 16.78 43.82 22.40
C PRO A 213 15.67 44.75 21.89
#